data_AF-A0A7S3CLA3-F1
#
_entry.id   AF-A0A7S3CLA3-F1
#
_cell.length_a   1.000
_cell.length_b   1.000
_cell.length_c   1.000
_cell.angle_alpha   90.00
_cell.angle_beta   90.00
_cell.angle_gamma   90.00
#
_symmetry.space_group_name_H-M   'P 1'
#
loop_
_entity.id
_entity.type
_entity.pdbx_description
1 polymer ?
#
loop_
_entity_poly.entity_id
_entity_poly.type
_entity_poly.pdbx_seq_one_letter_code
_entity_poly.pdbx_strand_id
1 'polypeptide(L)'
;MSTSVRPLTVSEEIHARGQPLTGISTIFGFTFGVLTHMRMHKVTAQCNWFPTPQSKLVGSAMMVGGGVLGYLTGKFLFSDFGLQRLIKQHELDRASNTAVHRQDLTSH
;
A
#
# COMPACT_ATOMS: atom_id res chain seq x y z
N MET A 1 -2.10 18.80 -26.76
CA MET A 1 -3.31 18.02 -27.07
C MET A 1 -3.73 17.29 -25.80
N SER A 2 -4.81 17.72 -25.15
CA SER A 2 -5.42 16.99 -24.05
C SER A 2 -6.25 15.86 -24.66
N THR A 3 -5.71 14.64 -24.67
CA THR A 3 -6.48 13.45 -25.04
C THR A 3 -7.49 13.21 -23.93
N SER A 4 -8.77 13.53 -24.15
CA SER A 4 -9.83 13.26 -23.18
C SER A 4 -10.00 11.74 -23.06
N VAL A 5 -9.25 11.14 -22.14
CA VAL A 5 -9.45 9.75 -21.73
C VAL A 5 -10.66 9.72 -20.79
N ARG A 6 -11.47 8.65 -20.85
CA ARG A 6 -12.62 8.48 -19.96
C ARG A 6 -12.20 8.67 -18.48
N PRO A 7 -13.05 9.26 -17.63
CA PRO A 7 -12.76 9.36 -16.21
C PRO A 7 -12.49 7.99 -15.61
N LEU A 8 -11.44 7.90 -14.80
CA LEU A 8 -11.09 6.69 -14.06
C LEU A 8 -12.14 6.41 -12.99
N THR A 9 -12.60 5.17 -12.93
CA THR A 9 -13.49 4.68 -11.88
C THR A 9 -12.71 4.33 -10.62
N VAL A 10 -13.35 4.39 -9.46
CA VAL A 10 -12.72 4.08 -8.17
C VAL A 10 -12.20 2.64 -8.12
N SER A 11 -12.89 1.70 -8.76
CA SER A 11 -12.47 0.30 -8.84
C SER A 11 -11.17 0.12 -9.62
N GLU A 12 -10.93 0.90 -10.66
CA GLU A 12 -9.70 0.87 -11.45
C GLU A 12 -8.52 1.44 -10.65
N GLU A 13 -8.74 2.49 -9.85
CA GLU A 13 -7.72 3.02 -8.96
C GLU A 13 -7.30 2.00 -7.89
N ILE A 14 -8.28 1.29 -7.31
CA ILE A 14 -8.06 0.22 -6.35
C ILE A 14 -7.29 -0.95 -7.01
N HIS A 15 -7.71 -1.35 -8.21
CA HIS A 15 -7.06 -2.42 -8.95
C HIS A 15 -5.63 -2.06 -9.37
N ALA A 16 -5.38 -0.80 -9.77
CA ALA A 16 -4.04 -0.30 -10.11
C ALA A 16 -3.05 -0.47 -8.95
N ARG A 17 -3.53 -0.46 -7.70
CA ARG A 17 -2.71 -0.67 -6.49
C ARG A 17 -2.58 -2.16 -6.10
N GLY A 18 -3.09 -3.07 -6.91
CA GLY A 18 -3.08 -4.52 -6.68
C GLY A 18 -4.03 -4.98 -5.57
N GLN A 19 -4.99 -4.14 -5.18
CA GLN A 19 -6.01 -4.53 -4.20
C GLN A 19 -7.07 -5.42 -4.87
N PRO A 20 -7.62 -6.43 -4.15
CA PRO A 20 -7.43 -6.72 -2.73
C PRO A 20 -6.23 -7.65 -2.42
N LEU A 21 -5.55 -8.18 -3.44
CA LEU A 21 -4.51 -9.21 -3.28
C LEU A 21 -3.30 -8.70 -2.49
N THR A 22 -2.89 -7.44 -2.71
CA THR A 22 -1.87 -6.78 -1.88
C THR A 22 -2.27 -6.71 -0.41
N GLY A 23 -3.55 -6.44 -0.12
CA GLY A 23 -4.09 -6.45 1.24
C GLY A 23 -4.02 -7.83 1.87
N ILE A 24 -4.41 -8.87 1.14
CA ILE A 24 -4.29 -10.27 1.59
C ILE A 24 -2.82 -10.63 1.88
N SER A 25 -1.90 -10.28 0.98
CA SER A 25 -0.46 -10.51 1.17
C SER A 25 0.09 -9.80 2.42
N THR A 26 -0.44 -8.60 2.73
CA THR A 26 -0.07 -7.85 3.95
C THR A 26 -0.49 -8.62 5.20
N ILE A 27 -1.71 -9.18 5.23
CA ILE A 27 -2.20 -9.99 6.35
C ILE A 27 -1.34 -11.24 6.52
N PHE A 28 -1.03 -11.95 5.43
CA PHE A 28 -0.13 -13.12 5.48
C PHE A 28 1.25 -12.75 6.00
N GLY A 29 1.81 -11.63 5.55
CA GLY A 29 3.10 -11.13 6.04
C GLY A 29 3.06 -10.82 7.54
N PHE A 30 1.98 -10.19 8.03
CA PHE A 30 1.78 -9.96 9.45
C PHE A 30 1.75 -11.27 10.24
N THR A 31 0.93 -12.24 9.80
CA THR A 31 0.84 -13.56 10.43
C THR A 31 2.19 -14.27 10.46
N PHE A 32 2.98 -14.18 9.38
CA PHE A 32 4.33 -14.73 9.35
C PHE A 32 5.25 -14.08 10.39
N GLY A 33 5.15 -12.76 10.58
CA GLY A 33 5.84 -12.02 11.64
C GLY A 33 5.46 -12.51 13.05
N VAL A 34 4.16 -12.70 13.32
CA VAL A 34 3.68 -13.28 14.58
C VAL A 34 4.25 -14.67 14.80
N LEU A 35 4.19 -15.54 13.79
CA LEU A 35 4.64 -16.92 13.87
C LEU A 35 6.15 -17.01 14.12
N THR A 36 6.91 -16.14 13.46
CA THR A 36 8.37 -16.04 13.61
C THR A 36 8.75 -15.60 15.01
N HIS A 37 8.07 -14.58 15.56
CA HIS A 37 8.24 -14.14 16.94
C HIS A 37 7.96 -15.27 17.95
N MET A 38 6.81 -15.95 17.81
CA MET A 38 6.45 -17.06 18.70
C MET A 38 7.48 -18.21 18.62
N ARG A 39 8.00 -18.51 17.42
CA ARG A 39 9.03 -19.53 17.22
C ARG A 39 10.37 -19.13 17.83
N MET A 40 10.81 -17.88 17.68
CA MET A 40 12.07 -17.40 18.25
C MET A 40 12.06 -17.42 19.78
N HIS A 41 10.95 -17.06 20.40
CA HIS A 41 10.83 -17.03 21.86
C HIS A 41 10.26 -18.33 22.46
N LYS A 42 10.00 -19.36 21.63
CA LYS A 42 9.36 -20.62 22.04
C LYS A 42 8.09 -20.42 22.87
N VAL A 43 7.32 -19.39 22.53
CA VAL A 43 6.09 -19.02 23.23
C VAL A 43 4.91 -19.71 22.55
N THR A 44 4.07 -20.35 23.34
CA THR A 44 2.81 -20.96 22.89
C THR A 44 1.69 -19.93 22.88
N ALA A 45 0.70 -20.09 21.99
CA ALA A 45 -0.44 -19.18 21.86
C ALA A 45 -1.29 -19.02 23.15
N GLN A 46 -1.18 -19.95 24.10
CA GLN A 46 -1.90 -19.94 25.38
C GLN A 46 -1.20 -19.16 26.52
N CYS A 47 0.06 -18.75 26.34
CA CYS A 47 0.83 -18.05 27.39
C CYS A 47 0.93 -16.55 27.10
N ASN A 48 1.68 -15.79 27.90
CA ASN A 48 1.99 -14.39 27.60
C ASN A 48 2.83 -14.32 26.30
N TRP A 49 2.28 -13.73 25.25
CA TRP A 49 2.94 -13.58 23.92
C TRP A 49 4.20 -12.72 23.97
N PHE A 50 4.33 -11.89 25.01
CA PHE A 50 5.46 -10.98 25.21
C PHE A 50 6.01 -11.09 26.64
N PRO A 51 6.78 -12.15 26.93
CA PRO A 51 7.27 -12.42 28.29
C PRO A 51 8.30 -11.41 28.80
N THR A 52 9.04 -10.72 27.92
CA THR A 52 10.08 -9.77 28.31
C THR A 52 9.90 -8.42 27.62
N PRO A 53 10.42 -7.31 28.18
CA PRO A 53 10.38 -6.00 27.51
C PRO A 53 11.06 -6.01 26.14
N GLN A 54 12.14 -6.78 25.99
CA GLN A 54 12.82 -6.96 24.71
C GLN A 54 11.95 -7.71 23.70
N SER A 55 11.21 -8.74 24.13
CA SER A 55 10.33 -9.50 23.24
C SER A 55 9.14 -8.67 22.75
N LYS A 56 8.68 -7.67 23.52
CA LYS A 56 7.68 -6.70 23.05
C LYS A 56 8.17 -5.91 21.84
N LEU A 57 9.42 -5.42 21.89
CA LEU A 57 9.99 -4.62 20.82
C LEU A 57 10.35 -5.46 19.59
N VAL A 58 10.96 -6.63 19.81
CA VAL A 58 11.30 -7.54 18.71
C VAL A 58 10.04 -8.09 18.04
N GLY A 59 9.04 -8.48 18.84
CA GLY A 59 7.80 -9.03 18.29
C GLY A 59 6.96 -8.00 17.56
N SER A 60 6.87 -6.76 18.05
CA SER A 60 6.21 -5.68 17.31
C SER A 60 6.96 -5.36 16.01
N ALA A 61 8.29 -5.31 16.04
CA ALA A 61 9.12 -5.12 14.85
C ALA A 61 8.93 -6.25 13.82
N MET A 62 8.84 -7.51 14.26
CA MET A 62 8.60 -8.67 13.40
C MET A 62 7.20 -8.67 12.78
N MET A 63 6.18 -8.31 13.57
CA MET A 63 4.80 -8.18 13.08
C MET A 63 4.66 -7.08 12.03
N VAL A 64 5.16 -5.88 12.35
CA VAL A 64 5.12 -4.73 11.43
C VAL A 64 6.01 -4.98 10.21
N GLY A 65 7.23 -5.49 10.42
CA GLY A 65 8.17 -5.82 9.35
C GLY A 65 7.62 -6.88 8.41
N GLY A 66 7.00 -7.94 8.95
CA GLY A 66 6.30 -8.95 8.15
C GLY A 66 5.15 -8.36 7.33
N GLY A 67 4.33 -7.49 7.93
CA GLY A 67 3.25 -6.80 7.22
C GLY A 67 3.77 -5.91 6.08
N VAL A 68 4.82 -5.11 6.33
CA VAL A 68 5.44 -4.26 5.31
C VAL A 68 6.03 -5.11 4.18
N LEU A 69 6.73 -6.20 4.50
CA LEU A 69 7.29 -7.10 3.50
C LEU A 69 6.18 -7.78 2.67
N GLY A 70 5.09 -8.19 3.33
CA GLY A 70 3.91 -8.74 2.66
C GLY A 70 3.23 -7.73 1.75
N TYR A 71 3.12 -6.47 2.18
CA TYR A 71 2.59 -5.39 1.36
C TYR A 71 3.47 -5.12 0.13
N LEU A 72 4.78 -5.02 0.30
CA LEU A 72 5.72 -4.78 -0.80
C LEU A 72 5.70 -5.94 -1.80
N THR A 73 5.69 -7.17 -1.32
CA THR A 73 5.61 -8.37 -2.15
C THR A 73 4.29 -8.40 -2.93
N GLY A 74 3.17 -8.11 -2.26
CA GLY A 74 1.86 -8.05 -2.91
C GLY A 74 1.79 -6.94 -3.95
N LYS A 75 2.31 -5.75 -3.63
CA LYS A 75 2.37 -4.63 -4.57
C LYS A 75 3.25 -4.98 -5.76
N PHE A 76 4.40 -5.62 -5.57
CA PHE A 76 5.27 -6.00 -6.67
C PHE A 76 4.62 -7.00 -7.63
N LEU A 77 3.86 -7.97 -7.10
CA LEU A 77 3.25 -9.03 -7.90
C LEU A 77 1.91 -8.65 -8.56
N PHE A 78 1.09 -7.83 -7.89
CA PHE A 78 -0.29 -7.58 -8.31
C PHE A 78 -0.57 -6.14 -8.76
N SER A 79 0.43 -5.26 -8.72
CA SER A 79 0.28 -3.89 -9.20
C SER A 79 0.28 -3.84 -10.73
N ASP A 80 -0.69 -3.10 -11.29
CA ASP A 80 -0.71 -2.80 -12.72
C ASP A 80 0.02 -1.47 -13.00
N PHE A 81 1.20 -1.55 -13.62
CA PHE A 81 2.00 -0.39 -13.97
C PHE A 81 1.38 0.48 -15.08
N GLY A 82 0.58 -0.12 -15.96
CA GLY A 82 -0.11 0.57 -17.04
C GLY A 82 -1.20 1.49 -16.50
N LEU A 83 -2.05 0.97 -15.63
CA LEU A 83 -3.08 1.77 -14.96
C LEU A 83 -2.47 2.84 -14.05
N GLN A 84 -1.37 2.55 -13.34
CA GLN A 84 -0.68 3.56 -12.53
C GLN A 84 -0.12 4.71 -13.37
N ARG A 85 0.43 4.41 -14.56
CA ARG A 85 0.87 5.45 -15.49
C ARG A 85 -0.30 6.30 -15.95
N LEU A 86 -1.45 5.68 -16.27
CA LEU A 86 -2.64 6.39 -16.69
C LEU A 86 -3.18 7.31 -15.59
N ILE A 87 -3.22 6.85 -14.34
CA ILE A 87 -3.58 7.67 -13.17
C ILE A 87 -2.67 8.90 -13.09
N LYS A 88 -1.35 8.69 -13.17
CA LYS A 88 -0.38 9.78 -13.08
C LYS A 88 -0.54 10.79 -14.22
N GLN A 89 -0.83 10.33 -15.44
CA GLN A 89 -1.12 11.22 -16.57
C GLN A 89 -2.39 12.04 -16.32
N HIS A 90 -3.44 11.42 -15.79
CA HIS A 90 -4.68 12.13 -15.43
C HIS A 90 -4.47 13.19 -14.35
N GLU A 91 -3.64 12.91 -13.35
CA GLU A 91 -3.29 13.89 -12.31
C GLU A 91 -2.53 15.10 -12.89
N LEU A 92 -1.60 14.86 -13.83
CA LEU A 92 -0.87 15.92 -14.52
C LEU A 92 -1.80 16.77 -15.41
N ASP A 93 -2.70 16.13 -16.17
CA ASP A 93 -3.66 16.83 -17.02
C ASP A 93 -4.64 17.68 -16.19
N ARG A 94 -5.06 17.19 -15.02
CA ARG A 94 -5.86 17.97 -14.07
C ARG A 94 -5.10 19.19 -13.56
N ALA A 95 -3.84 19.00 -13.13
CA ALA A 95 -3.02 20.09 -12.64
C ALA A 95 -2.77 21.17 -13.70
N SER A 96 -2.51 20.77 -14.95
CA SER A 96 -2.35 21.73 -16.06
C SER A 96 -3.64 22.51 -16.34
N ASN A 97 -4.80 21.84 -16.36
CA ASN A 97 -6.08 22.52 -16.58
C ASN A 97 -6.39 23.53 -15.48
N THR A 98 -6.09 23.20 -14.20
CA THR A 98 -6.25 24.14 -13.08
C THR A 98 -5.29 25.34 -13.20
N ALA A 99 -4.05 25.11 -13.63
CA ALA A 99 -3.06 26.18 -13.81
C ALA A 99 -3.47 27.17 -14.92
N VAL A 100 -3.94 26.66 -16.06
CA VAL A 100 -4.48 27.48 -17.17
C VAL A 100 -5.66 28.31 -16.66
N HIS A 101 -6.62 27.68 -15.99
CA HIS A 101 -7.80 28.39 -15.48
C HIS A 101 -7.45 29.48 -14.44
N ARG A 102 -6.38 29.29 -13.66
CA ARG A 102 -5.89 30.30 -12.71
C ARG A 102 -5.25 31.51 -13.39
N GLN A 103 -4.57 31.32 -14.53
CA GLN A 103 -3.97 32.42 -15.29
C GLN A 103 -5.05 33.35 -15.87
N ASP A 104 -6.13 32.78 -16.42
CA ASP A 104 -7.25 33.54 -16.98
C ASP A 104 -7.94 34.45 -15.94
N LEU A 105 -7.97 34.02 -14.68
CA LEU A 105 -8.54 34.80 -13.57
C LEU A 105 -7.65 35.96 -13.09
N THR A 106 -6.35 35.93 -13.43
CA THR A 106 -5.38 36.98 -13.03
C THR A 106 -5.10 38.01 -14.12
N SER A 107 -5.59 37.78 -15.34
CA SER A 107 -5.44 38.69 -16.50
C SER A 107 -6.58 39.70 -16.65
N HIS A 108 -7.45 39.84 -15.65
CA HIS A 108 -8.52 40.82 -15.54
C HIS A 108 -8.34 41.67 -14.29
#